data_AF-A0A022XH31-F1
#
_entry.id   AF-A0A022XH31-F1
#
_cell.length_a   1.000
_cell.length_b   1.000
_cell.length_c   1.000
_cell.angle_alpha   90.00
_cell.angle_beta   90.00
_cell.angle_gamma   90.00
#
_symmetry.space_group_name_H-M   'P 1'
#
loop_
_entity.id
_entity.type
_entity.pdbx_description
1 polymer ?
#
loop_
_entity_poly.entity_id
_entity_poly.type
_entity_poly.pdbx_seq_one_letter_code
_entity_poly.pdbx_strand_id
1 'polypeptide(L)'
;MADVRSKNIYELLGNDPELDPNREPEPPVQVVDKNAPRRGKRDGPSEPRDTVAPPRGNRGPRLPGNEQAFRDRNAGSQNNRNRPTDTPSDRAPPAAHRNRDTRGNNIRDDRQSRTDRTITEKQVEQGWGSRSGESAL
;
A
#
# COMPACT_ATOMS: atom_id res chain seq x y z
N MET A 1 22.74 65.64 -8.33
CA MET A 1 21.44 65.01 -8.67
C MET A 1 21.70 64.07 -9.81
N ALA A 2 21.59 62.76 -9.58
CA ALA A 2 21.99 61.74 -10.56
C ALA A 2 21.13 61.83 -11.82
N ASP A 3 21.80 61.81 -12.98
CA ASP A 3 21.17 61.90 -14.30
C ASP A 3 20.29 60.65 -14.54
N VAL A 4 18.97 60.84 -14.57
CA VAL A 4 17.95 59.78 -14.66
C VAL A 4 17.71 59.33 -16.12
N ARG A 5 18.37 60.00 -17.08
CA ARG A 5 18.05 59.91 -18.51
C ARG A 5 18.49 58.62 -19.20
N SER A 6 19.25 57.75 -18.54
CA SER A 6 19.76 56.49 -19.13
C SER A 6 19.38 55.22 -18.37
N LYS A 7 18.49 55.29 -17.37
CA LYS A 7 18.07 54.13 -16.57
C LYS A 7 16.62 53.75 -16.90
N ASN A 8 16.37 52.44 -17.05
CA ASN A 8 15.01 51.93 -17.24
C ASN A 8 14.15 52.32 -16.03
N ILE A 9 13.04 53.02 -16.25
CA ILE A 9 12.16 53.55 -15.18
C ILE A 9 11.68 52.42 -14.25
N TYR A 10 11.54 51.20 -14.79
CA TYR A 10 11.13 50.01 -14.06
C TYR A 10 12.17 49.53 -13.03
N GLU A 11 13.46 49.80 -13.23
CA GLU A 11 14.51 49.47 -12.25
C GLU A 11 14.47 50.41 -11.03
N LEU A 12 13.95 51.63 -11.21
CA LEU A 12 13.79 52.61 -10.12
C LEU A 12 12.56 52.33 -9.25
N LEU A 13 11.61 51.53 -9.75
CA LEU A 13 10.37 51.14 -9.06
C LEU A 13 10.56 49.85 -8.21
N GLY A 14 11.79 49.43 -7.95
CA GLY A 14 12.04 48.23 -7.13
C GLY A 14 11.58 46.92 -7.77
N ASN A 15 11.31 46.91 -9.08
CA ASN A 15 11.09 45.69 -9.86
C ASN A 15 12.44 45.06 -10.23
N ASP A 16 13.31 44.86 -9.24
CA ASP A 16 14.53 44.09 -9.44
C ASP A 16 14.12 42.61 -9.61
N PRO A 17 14.35 42.00 -10.78
CA PRO A 17 13.98 40.61 -11.04
C PRO A 17 14.71 39.61 -10.13
N GLU A 18 15.82 40.02 -9.49
CA GLU A 18 16.53 39.20 -8.49
C GLU A 18 15.85 39.22 -7.11
N LEU A 19 14.95 40.17 -6.85
CA LEU A 19 14.21 40.32 -5.59
C LEU A 19 12.74 39.84 -5.68
N ASP A 20 12.30 39.27 -6.81
CA ASP A 20 10.96 38.73 -6.96
C ASP A 20 10.81 37.34 -6.27
N PRO A 21 10.01 37.22 -5.21
CA PRO A 21 9.78 35.94 -4.53
C PRO A 21 8.98 34.91 -5.37
N ASN A 22 8.36 35.33 -6.48
CA ASN A 22 7.63 34.45 -7.40
C ASN A 22 8.43 34.07 -8.65
N ARG A 23 9.74 34.38 -8.69
CA ARG A 23 10.60 34.04 -9.82
C ARG A 23 10.54 32.53 -10.10
N GLU A 24 10.28 32.17 -11.35
CA GLU A 24 10.39 30.77 -11.79
C GLU A 24 11.82 30.29 -11.52
N PRO A 25 11.99 29.12 -10.87
CA PRO A 25 13.32 28.62 -10.56
C PRO A 25 14.11 28.45 -11.86
N GLU A 26 15.38 28.87 -11.84
CA GLU A 26 16.25 28.68 -13.00
C GLU A 26 16.25 27.21 -13.42
N PRO A 27 16.22 26.92 -14.73
CA PRO A 27 16.26 25.55 -15.21
C PRO A 27 17.53 24.85 -14.70
N PRO A 28 17.49 23.52 -14.51
CA PRO A 28 18.66 22.78 -14.05
C PRO A 28 19.85 23.07 -14.96
N VAL A 29 20.99 23.37 -14.33
CA VAL A 29 22.24 23.70 -15.02
C VAL A 29 22.57 22.62 -16.05
N GLN A 30 23.06 23.04 -17.22
CA GLN A 30 23.41 22.14 -18.32
C GLN A 30 24.30 20.99 -17.83
N VAL A 31 23.98 19.79 -18.29
CA VAL A 31 24.71 18.57 -17.94
C VAL A 31 26.12 18.66 -18.52
N VAL A 32 27.11 18.85 -17.65
CA VAL A 32 28.52 18.71 -18.03
C VAL A 32 28.90 17.24 -17.91
N ASP A 33 29.00 16.55 -19.04
CA ASP A 33 29.43 15.14 -19.08
C ASP A 33 30.92 15.02 -18.76
N LYS A 34 31.24 14.39 -17.62
CA LYS A 34 32.61 14.08 -17.23
C LYS A 34 33.04 12.78 -17.87
N ASN A 35 33.90 12.87 -18.88
CA ASN A 35 34.48 11.69 -19.51
C ASN A 35 35.38 10.94 -18.53
N ALA A 36 34.93 9.78 -18.05
CA ALA A 36 35.75 8.90 -17.20
C ALA A 36 36.97 8.38 -18.00
N PRO A 37 38.18 8.34 -17.42
CA PRO A 37 39.38 7.82 -18.08
C PRO A 37 39.35 6.28 -18.12
N ARG A 38 38.38 5.72 -18.84
CA ARG A 38 38.25 4.26 -19.02
C ARG A 38 39.06 3.79 -20.22
N ARG A 39 39.80 2.69 -20.05
CA ARG A 39 40.39 1.92 -21.15
C ARG A 39 39.39 0.84 -21.56
N GLY A 40 38.97 0.88 -22.83
CA GLY A 40 38.07 -0.13 -23.41
C GLY A 40 36.63 0.34 -23.63
N LYS A 41 35.95 -0.33 -24.57
CA LYS A 41 34.54 -0.10 -24.93
C LYS A 41 33.58 -1.11 -24.29
N ARG A 42 34.09 -2.00 -23.43
CA ARG A 42 33.29 -3.00 -22.73
C ARG A 42 32.29 -2.31 -21.82
N ASP A 43 31.02 -2.66 -21.97
CA ASP A 43 29.96 -2.31 -21.01
C ASP A 43 29.93 -3.39 -19.93
N GLY A 44 30.76 -3.19 -18.91
CA GLY A 44 30.92 -4.16 -17.84
C GLY A 44 31.93 -3.71 -16.80
N PRO A 45 31.95 -4.36 -15.63
CA PRO A 45 32.94 -4.08 -14.60
C PRO A 45 34.35 -4.19 -15.19
N SER A 46 35.24 -3.29 -14.76
CA SER A 46 36.63 -3.23 -15.20
C SER A 46 37.48 -4.38 -14.63
N GLU A 47 36.99 -5.02 -13.58
CA GLU A 47 37.60 -6.16 -12.90
C GLU A 47 37.04 -7.48 -13.47
N PRO A 48 37.82 -8.58 -13.47
CA PRO A 48 37.29 -9.89 -13.84
C PRO A 48 36.06 -10.21 -12.98
N ARG A 49 35.00 -10.73 -13.62
CA ARG A 49 33.77 -11.20 -12.95
C ARG A 49 34.01 -12.52 -12.19
N ASP A 50 35.06 -12.59 -11.40
CA ASP A 50 35.33 -13.69 -10.47
C ASP A 50 35.86 -13.00 -9.22
N THR A 51 35.04 -12.72 -8.23
CA THR A 51 34.47 -13.73 -7.36
C THR A 51 33.25 -13.08 -6.71
N VAL A 52 32.12 -13.79 -6.66
CA VAL A 52 31.18 -13.53 -5.58
C VAL A 52 32.01 -13.65 -4.31
N ALA A 53 32.33 -12.54 -3.65
CA ALA A 53 33.02 -12.58 -2.37
C ALA A 53 32.27 -13.63 -1.53
N PRO A 54 32.95 -14.65 -0.98
CA PRO A 54 32.27 -15.69 -0.22
C PRO A 54 31.36 -14.96 0.76
N PRO A 55 30.08 -15.36 0.89
CA PRO A 55 29.15 -14.64 1.74
C PRO A 55 29.81 -14.54 3.11
N ARG A 56 30.34 -13.36 3.43
CA ARG A 56 30.90 -13.09 4.74
C ARG A 56 29.70 -13.28 5.65
N GLY A 57 29.69 -14.38 6.39
CA GLY A 57 28.60 -14.72 7.31
C GLY A 57 28.30 -13.47 8.13
N ASN A 58 27.03 -13.05 8.13
CA ASN A 58 26.60 -11.73 8.59
C ASN A 58 27.29 -10.55 7.87
N ARG A 59 26.79 -10.21 6.67
CA ARG A 59 27.14 -8.97 5.96
C ARG A 59 26.82 -7.75 6.84
N GLY A 60 27.84 -7.19 7.47
CA GLY A 60 27.76 -5.93 8.23
C GLY A 60 26.90 -6.00 9.48
N PRO A 61 26.92 -4.95 10.33
CA PRO A 61 26.07 -4.89 11.51
C PRO A 61 24.62 -4.89 11.03
N ARG A 62 23.92 -6.01 11.20
CA ARG A 62 22.47 -6.04 11.15
C ARG A 62 22.01 -5.05 12.21
N LEU A 63 21.32 -4.00 11.79
CA LEU A 63 20.82 -3.01 12.73
C LEU A 63 19.76 -3.73 13.58
N PRO A 64 19.74 -3.56 14.90
CA PRO A 64 18.71 -4.17 15.71
C PRO A 64 17.39 -3.38 15.63
N GLY A 65 16.26 -4.08 15.70
CA GLY A 65 14.93 -3.50 15.91
C GLY A 65 14.50 -2.47 14.86
N ASN A 66 14.04 -1.30 15.33
CA ASN A 66 13.40 -0.27 14.51
C ASN A 66 14.35 0.30 13.43
N GLU A 67 15.64 0.42 13.72
CA GLU A 67 16.62 0.97 12.78
C GLU A 67 16.74 0.10 11.53
N GLN A 68 16.61 -1.22 11.67
CA GLN A 68 16.55 -2.13 10.51
C GLN A 68 15.23 -2.04 9.77
N ALA A 69 14.11 -1.82 10.47
CA ALA A 69 12.81 -1.68 9.83
C ALA A 69 12.72 -0.44 8.93
N PHE A 70 13.34 0.68 9.34
CA PHE A 70 13.40 1.90 8.52
C PHE A 70 14.41 1.81 7.36
N ARG A 71 15.51 1.08 7.54
CA ARG A 71 16.51 0.88 6.47
C ARG A 71 16.18 -0.28 5.52
N ASP A 72 15.21 -1.13 5.87
CA ASP A 72 14.77 -2.22 5.00
C ASP A 72 13.98 -1.68 3.80
N ARG A 73 14.66 -1.62 2.66
CA ARG A 73 14.09 -1.18 1.38
C ARG A 73 13.03 -2.13 0.82
N ASN A 74 12.90 -3.35 1.35
CA ASN A 74 11.90 -4.31 0.88
C ASN A 74 10.60 -4.30 1.71
N ALA A 75 10.56 -3.50 2.80
CA ALA A 75 9.38 -3.29 3.63
C ALA A 75 8.51 -2.14 3.11
N GLY A 76 7.26 -2.04 3.60
CA GLY A 76 6.38 -0.90 3.36
C GLY A 76 5.30 -1.11 2.30
N SER A 77 4.33 -0.19 2.31
CA SER A 77 3.09 -0.32 1.51
C SER A 77 3.33 -0.19 0.01
N GLN A 78 4.22 0.71 -0.43
CA GLN A 78 4.54 0.88 -1.86
C GLN A 78 5.11 -0.42 -2.45
N ASN A 79 6.02 -1.07 -1.72
CA ASN A 79 6.60 -2.35 -2.12
C ASN A 79 5.56 -3.47 -2.19
N ASN A 80 4.61 -3.50 -1.25
CA ASN A 80 3.52 -4.48 -1.29
C ASN A 80 2.56 -4.25 -2.47
N ARG A 81 2.24 -3.00 -2.80
CA ARG A 81 1.34 -2.67 -3.93
C ARG A 81 1.94 -2.99 -5.29
N ASN A 82 3.27 -2.89 -5.41
CA ASN A 82 3.98 -3.22 -6.64
C ASN A 82 4.11 -4.73 -6.87
N ARG A 83 3.82 -5.57 -5.85
CA ARG A 83 3.80 -7.02 -6.00
C ARG A 83 2.44 -7.48 -6.55
N PRO A 84 2.42 -8.50 -7.42
CA PRO A 84 1.17 -9.11 -7.84
C PRO A 84 0.46 -9.71 -6.62
N THR A 85 -0.87 -9.70 -6.62
CA THR A 85 -1.64 -10.47 -5.64
C THR A 85 -1.61 -11.93 -6.06
N ASP A 86 -1.31 -12.82 -5.12
CA ASP A 86 -1.53 -14.24 -5.33
C ASP A 86 -3.00 -14.47 -5.71
N THR A 87 -3.26 -15.46 -6.57
CA THR A 87 -4.62 -15.90 -6.92
C THR A 87 -5.42 -16.02 -5.63
N PRO A 88 -6.69 -15.53 -5.57
CA PRO A 88 -7.46 -15.53 -4.34
C PRO A 88 -7.40 -16.93 -3.76
N SER A 89 -6.69 -17.09 -2.64
CA SER A 89 -6.62 -18.40 -2.01
C SER A 89 -8.06 -18.78 -1.67
N ASP A 90 -8.46 -20.00 -1.97
CA ASP A 90 -9.77 -20.55 -1.56
C ASP A 90 -10.00 -20.45 -0.04
N ARG A 91 -8.97 -20.05 0.71
CA ARG A 91 -8.92 -19.89 2.16
C ARG A 91 -9.05 -18.45 2.66
N ALA A 92 -8.85 -17.44 1.82
CA ALA A 92 -9.09 -16.06 2.22
C ALA A 92 -10.57 -15.77 1.95
N PRO A 93 -11.42 -15.65 2.99
CA PRO A 93 -12.83 -15.37 2.79
C PRO A 93 -12.90 -14.03 2.05
N PRO A 94 -13.28 -14.04 0.77
CA PRO A 94 -13.15 -12.82 0.02
C PRO A 94 -14.25 -11.91 0.57
N ALA A 95 -13.84 -10.69 0.93
CA ALA A 95 -14.53 -9.78 1.84
C ALA A 95 -16.05 -9.89 1.72
N ALA A 96 -16.70 -10.41 2.77
CA ALA A 96 -18.15 -10.44 2.93
C ALA A 96 -18.92 -10.67 1.61
N HIS A 97 -18.56 -11.70 0.84
CA HIS A 97 -19.31 -11.97 -0.37
C HIS A 97 -20.72 -12.41 -0.03
N ARG A 98 -21.67 -11.50 -0.26
CA ARG A 98 -23.06 -11.82 -0.55
C ARG A 98 -23.69 -12.71 0.53
N ASN A 99 -23.95 -12.12 1.71
CA ASN A 99 -24.75 -12.74 2.77
C ASN A 99 -24.19 -14.07 3.30
N ARG A 100 -22.87 -14.24 3.38
CA ARG A 100 -22.26 -15.42 4.01
C ARG A 100 -21.49 -15.07 5.28
N ASP A 101 -21.58 -15.92 6.30
CA ASP A 101 -20.83 -15.81 7.55
C ASP A 101 -19.35 -16.20 7.35
N THR A 102 -18.53 -16.05 8.39
CA THR A 102 -17.10 -16.38 8.37
C THR A 102 -16.79 -17.86 8.09
N ARG A 103 -17.80 -18.73 8.20
CA ARG A 103 -17.75 -20.16 7.90
C ARG A 103 -18.39 -20.50 6.53
N GLY A 104 -18.87 -19.50 5.80
CA GLY A 104 -19.50 -19.66 4.50
C GLY A 104 -21.00 -19.98 4.51
N ASN A 105 -21.67 -19.97 5.67
CA ASN A 105 -23.12 -20.18 5.77
C ASN A 105 -23.89 -18.96 5.29
N ASN A 106 -24.97 -19.18 4.54
CA ASN A 106 -25.84 -18.11 4.08
C ASN A 106 -26.64 -17.52 5.25
N ILE A 107 -26.39 -16.25 5.57
CA ILE A 107 -27.02 -15.50 6.68
C ILE A 107 -28.53 -15.37 6.48
N ARG A 108 -29.01 -15.41 5.22
CA ARG A 108 -30.44 -15.33 4.92
C ARG A 108 -31.24 -16.54 5.42
N ASP A 109 -30.58 -17.67 5.61
CA ASP A 109 -31.22 -18.92 5.99
C ASP A 109 -31.16 -19.16 7.50
N ASP A 110 -30.67 -18.19 8.29
CA ASP A 110 -30.52 -18.32 9.75
C ASP A 110 -31.86 -18.50 10.49
N ARG A 111 -32.93 -17.89 9.96
CA ARG A 111 -34.30 -18.09 10.48
C ARG A 111 -35.02 -19.29 9.86
N GLN A 112 -34.42 -19.96 8.88
CA GLN A 112 -34.99 -21.13 8.25
C GLN A 112 -34.47 -22.37 8.98
N SER A 113 -35.39 -23.14 9.56
CA SER A 113 -35.01 -24.39 10.20
C SER A 113 -34.44 -25.35 9.16
N ARG A 114 -33.23 -25.88 9.41
CA ARG A 114 -32.59 -26.90 8.55
C ARG A 114 -33.01 -28.32 8.89
N THR A 115 -33.76 -28.48 9.98
CA THR A 115 -34.35 -29.76 10.33
C THR A 115 -35.66 -29.87 9.60
N ASP A 116 -35.81 -30.86 8.71
CA ASP A 116 -37.06 -31.24 8.02
C ASP A 116 -38.13 -31.81 8.98
N ARG A 117 -38.14 -31.32 10.22
CA ARG A 117 -39.03 -31.71 11.30
C ARG A 117 -39.82 -30.48 11.70
N THR A 118 -41.11 -30.53 11.41
CA THR A 118 -42.08 -29.56 11.90
C THR A 118 -42.78 -30.15 13.12
N ILE A 119 -43.03 -29.32 14.13
CA ILE A 119 -43.79 -29.73 15.32
C ILE A 119 -45.26 -29.46 15.01
N THR A 120 -46.16 -30.39 15.37
CA THR A 120 -47.60 -30.25 15.15
C THR A 120 -48.27 -29.52 16.31
N GLU A 121 -49.41 -28.87 16.05
CA GLU A 121 -50.16 -28.13 17.08
C GLU A 121 -50.53 -29.03 18.27
N LYS A 122 -50.98 -30.27 18.02
CA LYS A 122 -51.27 -31.26 19.07
C LYS A 122 -50.07 -31.49 20.00
N GLN A 123 -48.85 -31.60 19.46
CA GLN A 123 -47.65 -31.82 20.27
C GLN A 123 -47.32 -30.60 21.14
N VAL A 124 -47.54 -29.39 20.61
CA VAL A 124 -47.32 -28.15 21.36
C VAL A 124 -48.34 -28.03 22.49
N GLU A 125 -49.61 -28.28 22.22
CA GLU A 125 -50.70 -28.15 23.19
C GLU A 125 -50.64 -29.21 24.31
N GLN A 126 -50.21 -30.43 24.01
CA GLN A 126 -50.00 -31.46 25.03
C GLN A 126 -48.81 -31.15 25.95
N GLY A 127 -47.75 -30.50 25.43
CA GLY A 127 -46.57 -30.16 26.22
C GLY A 127 -46.71 -28.86 27.04
N TRP A 128 -47.37 -27.85 26.48
CA TRP A 128 -47.43 -26.49 27.06
C TRP A 128 -48.85 -26.01 27.40
N GLY A 129 -49.88 -26.82 27.17
CA GLY A 129 -51.28 -26.46 27.33
C GLY A 129 -51.90 -25.86 26.06
N SER A 130 -53.20 -26.11 25.86
CA SER A 130 -53.96 -25.52 24.75
C SER A 130 -54.45 -24.11 25.10
N ARG A 131 -54.70 -23.30 24.07
CA ARG A 131 -55.29 -21.96 24.24
C ARG A 131 -56.73 -22.01 24.76
N SER A 132 -57.45 -23.10 24.54
CA SER A 132 -58.82 -23.31 24.99
C SER A 132 -58.91 -23.77 26.45
N GLY A 133 -57.79 -24.12 27.09
CA GLY A 133 -57.78 -24.67 28.45
C GLY A 133 -58.22 -26.13 28.55
N GLU A 134 -58.65 -26.73 27.44
CA GLU A 134 -58.95 -28.17 27.36
C GLU A 134 -57.74 -28.90 26.77
N SER A 135 -57.17 -29.84 27.53
CA SER A 135 -56.14 -30.73 27.00
C SER A 135 -56.79 -31.63 25.94
N ALA A 136 -56.27 -31.61 24.70
CA ALA A 136 -56.71 -32.52 23.65
C ALA A 136 -56.30 -33.96 24.03
N LEU A 137 -57.23 -34.69 24.64
CA LEU A 137 -57.20 -36.13 24.86
C LEU A 137 -57.19 -36.86 23.50
#